data_AF-A0A178A6A7-F1
#
_entry.id   AF-A0A178A6A7-F1
#
_cell.length_a   1.000
_cell.length_b   1.000
_cell.length_c   1.000
_cell.angle_alpha   90.00
_cell.angle_beta   90.00
_cell.angle_gamma   90.00
#
_symmetry.space_group_name_H-M   'P 1'
#
loop_
_entity.id
_entity.type
_entity.pdbx_description
1 polymer ?
#
loop_
_entity_poly.entity_id
_entity_poly.type
_entity_poly.pdbx_seq_one_letter_code
_entity_poly.pdbx_strand_id
1 'polypeptide(L)'
;MKKVRMLLSTFFLLSLLGCSSLNEKQAEQMVNLLEEKYEEEFVVTHIGQRYGTATNDTVTTYVHPKENENLSFKAIMTKDGQLVGDGYIPVLISDQFNDMMKSELEPLGIESETYTFIMKARSAGETDKSITIEEYVEKYQPAYFSAHMIVKDTGDVKGEQFEQALLKAYGAAQSTTYQIGIRIIPADEYDEAAKAYRKLSVVKDSWFSDYDLVDEIDAVADGNGYNFIHHSDPRYQN
;
A
#
# COMPACT_ATOMS: atom_id res chain seq x y z
N MET A 1 7.12 -31.34 -23.33
CA MET A 1 6.69 -30.82 -24.64
C MET A 1 5.95 -29.50 -24.42
N LYS A 2 6.56 -28.37 -24.81
CA LYS A 2 6.00 -27.02 -24.70
C LYS A 2 4.75 -26.90 -25.58
N LYS A 3 3.62 -26.43 -25.03
CA LYS A 3 2.47 -25.99 -25.82
C LYS A 3 2.29 -24.49 -25.60
N VAL A 4 2.91 -23.72 -26.51
CA VAL A 4 2.62 -22.32 -26.74
C VAL A 4 1.20 -22.24 -27.29
N ARG A 5 0.31 -21.49 -26.61
CA ARG A 5 -0.96 -21.03 -27.19
C ARG A 5 -0.93 -19.51 -27.21
N MET A 6 -0.36 -18.98 -28.29
CA MET A 6 -0.46 -17.58 -28.67
C MET A 6 -1.86 -17.38 -29.27
N LEU A 7 -2.77 -16.76 -28.51
CA LEU A 7 -4.06 -16.30 -29.02
C LEU A 7 -3.94 -14.80 -29.33
N LEU A 8 -3.74 -14.52 -30.62
CA LEU A 8 -3.71 -13.18 -31.18
C LEU A 8 -5.17 -12.71 -31.35
N SER A 9 -5.71 -11.98 -30.36
CA SER A 9 -7.00 -11.28 -30.51
C SER A 9 -6.75 -9.85 -30.99
N THR A 10 -6.89 -9.64 -32.30
CA THR A 10 -6.93 -8.32 -32.95
C THR A 10 -8.38 -7.83 -33.05
N PHE A 11 -8.57 -6.49 -33.02
CA PHE A 11 -9.83 -5.69 -32.99
C PHE A 11 -10.40 -5.48 -31.58
N PHE A 12 -10.52 -4.27 -31.02
CA PHE A 12 -11.02 -3.00 -31.58
C PHE A 12 -10.20 -1.78 -31.09
N LEU A 13 -9.62 -1.01 -32.00
CA LEU A 13 -9.20 0.38 -31.76
C LEU A 13 -10.14 1.29 -32.52
N LEU A 14 -11.30 1.64 -31.95
CA LEU A 14 -12.17 2.70 -32.48
C LEU A 14 -13.24 3.10 -31.44
N SER A 15 -12.83 3.81 -30.37
CA SER A 15 -13.71 4.68 -29.57
C SER A 15 -13.00 5.54 -28.49
N LEU A 16 -11.92 6.32 -28.76
CA LEU A 16 -11.23 7.02 -27.64
C LEU A 16 -10.62 8.42 -27.88
N LEU A 17 -10.81 9.09 -29.03
CA LEU A 17 -10.13 10.38 -29.28
C LEU A 17 -10.63 11.58 -28.43
N GLY A 18 -11.72 11.42 -27.66
CA GLY A 18 -12.21 12.45 -26.73
C GLY A 18 -11.89 12.19 -25.25
N CYS A 19 -11.41 10.99 -24.90
CA CYS A 19 -11.11 10.62 -23.51
C CYS A 19 -9.66 10.93 -23.12
N SER A 20 -8.72 10.97 -24.07
CA SER A 20 -7.31 11.23 -23.77
C SER A 20 -7.06 12.68 -23.31
N SER A 21 -7.61 13.69 -23.99
CA SER A 21 -7.39 15.10 -23.64
C SER A 21 -8.07 15.53 -22.34
N LEU A 22 -9.26 14.99 -22.05
CA LEU A 22 -9.92 15.20 -20.74
C LEU A 22 -9.14 14.54 -19.61
N ASN A 23 -8.55 13.37 -19.86
CA ASN A 23 -7.67 12.71 -18.90
C ASN A 23 -6.38 13.51 -18.68
N GLU A 24 -5.74 13.99 -19.75
CA GLU A 24 -4.53 14.83 -19.67
C GLU A 24 -4.76 16.10 -18.84
N LYS A 25 -5.83 16.85 -19.14
CA LYS A 25 -6.17 18.06 -18.37
C LYS A 25 -6.41 17.77 -16.88
N GLN A 26 -7.08 16.66 -16.58
CA GLN A 26 -7.37 16.28 -15.19
C GLN A 26 -6.12 15.79 -14.45
N ALA A 27 -5.21 15.10 -15.14
CA ALA A 27 -3.91 14.74 -14.60
C ALA A 27 -3.08 15.98 -14.27
N GLU A 28 -2.99 16.94 -15.20
CA GLU A 28 -2.28 18.21 -15.00
C GLU A 28 -2.87 19.02 -13.85
N GLN A 29 -4.20 19.12 -13.76
CA GLN A 29 -4.87 19.78 -12.64
C GLN A 29 -4.54 19.15 -11.30
N MET A 30 -4.52 17.81 -11.22
CA MET A 30 -4.13 17.11 -10.00
C MET A 30 -2.68 17.38 -9.62
N VAL A 31 -1.75 17.32 -10.59
CA VAL A 31 -0.32 17.60 -10.35
C VAL A 31 -0.15 19.00 -9.77
N ASN A 32 -0.78 20.02 -10.37
CA ASN A 32 -0.70 21.39 -9.88
C ASN A 32 -1.23 21.54 -8.44
N LEU A 33 -2.34 20.86 -8.10
CA LEU A 33 -2.90 20.90 -6.74
C LEU A 33 -1.97 20.27 -5.70
N LEU A 34 -1.29 19.18 -6.06
CA LEU A 34 -0.34 18.51 -5.16
C LEU A 34 0.99 19.27 -5.07
N GLU A 35 1.48 19.81 -6.18
CA GLU A 35 2.67 20.68 -6.22
C GLU A 35 2.48 21.94 -5.38
N GLU A 36 1.30 22.58 -5.46
CA GLU A 36 0.96 23.73 -4.60
C GLU A 36 0.91 23.33 -3.11
N LYS A 37 0.38 22.15 -2.80
CA LYS A 37 0.23 21.67 -1.42
C LYS A 37 1.55 21.25 -0.77
N TYR A 38 2.45 20.62 -1.53
CA TYR A 38 3.63 19.93 -0.99
C TYR A 38 4.99 20.50 -1.46
N GLU A 39 4.97 21.50 -2.35
CA GLU A 39 6.15 22.13 -2.93
C GLU A 39 7.12 21.09 -3.55
N GLU A 40 6.56 20.10 -4.26
CA GLU A 40 7.28 18.95 -4.82
C GLU A 40 6.63 18.45 -6.11
N GLU A 41 7.43 17.98 -7.07
CA GLU A 41 6.94 17.50 -8.37
C GLU A 41 6.32 16.10 -8.30
N PHE A 42 5.19 15.92 -8.98
CA PHE A 42 4.45 14.65 -9.00
C PHE A 42 4.18 14.13 -10.42
N VAL A 43 3.99 12.82 -10.54
CA VAL A 43 3.63 12.15 -11.80
C VAL A 43 2.34 11.34 -11.59
N VAL A 44 1.36 11.55 -12.47
CA VAL A 44 0.13 10.76 -12.51
C VAL A 44 0.35 9.51 -13.37
N THR A 45 0.24 8.33 -12.76
CA THR A 45 0.37 7.04 -13.45
C THR A 45 -0.93 6.63 -14.11
N HIS A 46 -2.06 6.87 -13.44
CA HIS A 46 -3.37 6.45 -13.93
C HIS A 46 -4.50 7.31 -13.38
N ILE A 47 -5.56 7.48 -14.17
CA ILE A 47 -6.83 8.08 -13.73
C ILE A 47 -7.83 6.96 -13.53
N GLY A 48 -8.23 6.76 -12.28
CA GLY A 48 -9.19 5.74 -11.87
C GLY A 48 -10.64 6.08 -12.24
N GLN A 49 -11.57 5.34 -11.65
CA GLN A 49 -12.99 5.51 -11.94
C GLN A 49 -13.48 6.93 -11.59
N ARG A 50 -14.38 7.46 -12.43
CA ARG A 50 -15.12 8.71 -12.26
C ARG A 50 -16.39 8.54 -11.40
N TYR A 51 -16.47 7.42 -10.67
CA TYR A 51 -17.61 6.98 -9.89
C TYR A 51 -17.13 6.73 -8.46
N GLY A 52 -17.47 7.60 -7.52
CA GLY A 52 -16.86 7.54 -6.19
C GLY A 52 -17.46 8.45 -5.11
N THR A 53 -18.38 9.34 -5.44
CA THR A 53 -19.22 10.04 -4.46
C THR A 53 -20.69 9.75 -4.78
N ALA A 54 -21.59 9.93 -3.82
CA ALA A 54 -23.04 9.77 -4.03
C ALA A 54 -23.59 10.57 -5.22
N THR A 55 -22.82 11.56 -5.73
CA THR A 55 -23.15 12.43 -6.85
C THR A 55 -22.28 12.20 -8.11
N ASN A 56 -21.29 11.30 -8.08
CA ASN A 56 -20.32 11.09 -9.17
C ASN A 56 -19.54 12.35 -9.60
N ASP A 57 -19.21 13.23 -8.65
CA ASP A 57 -18.58 14.54 -8.95
C ASP A 57 -17.08 14.59 -8.70
N THR A 58 -16.43 13.44 -8.56
CA THR A 58 -14.98 13.37 -8.31
C THR A 58 -14.22 12.62 -9.39
N VAL A 59 -12.92 12.90 -9.42
CA VAL A 59 -11.90 12.23 -10.23
C VAL A 59 -10.91 11.62 -9.25
N THR A 60 -10.66 10.32 -9.38
CA THR A 60 -9.58 9.64 -8.66
C THR A 60 -8.35 9.55 -9.56
N THR A 61 -7.20 9.92 -9.03
CA THR A 61 -5.89 9.77 -9.67
C THR A 61 -4.99 8.91 -8.79
N TYR A 62 -4.06 8.24 -9.45
CA TYR A 62 -2.97 7.52 -8.82
C TYR A 62 -1.67 8.21 -9.20
N VAL A 63 -0.93 8.62 -8.19
CA VAL A 63 0.15 9.60 -8.31
C VAL A 63 1.35 9.13 -7.49
N HIS A 64 2.55 9.53 -7.86
CA HIS A 64 3.74 9.35 -7.05
C HIS A 64 4.65 10.59 -7.16
N PRO A 65 5.53 10.85 -6.17
CA PRO A 65 6.61 11.82 -6.33
C PRO A 65 7.49 11.45 -7.52
N LYS A 66 7.91 12.45 -8.30
CA LYS A 66 8.73 12.20 -9.50
C LYS A 66 10.01 11.43 -9.20
N GLU A 67 10.61 11.68 -8.04
CA GLU A 67 11.87 11.07 -7.61
C GLU A 67 11.70 9.68 -6.98
N ASN A 68 10.47 9.24 -6.66
CA ASN A 68 10.23 7.94 -6.04
C ASN A 68 8.88 7.32 -6.44
N GLU A 69 8.90 6.42 -7.43
CA GLU A 69 7.70 5.69 -7.89
C GLU A 69 7.12 4.71 -6.86
N ASN A 70 7.89 4.34 -5.82
CA ASN A 70 7.44 3.42 -4.76
C ASN A 70 6.52 4.10 -3.74
N LEU A 71 6.47 5.44 -3.73
CA LEU A 71 5.53 6.21 -2.90
C LEU A 71 4.27 6.52 -3.69
N SER A 72 3.69 5.51 -4.34
CA SER A 72 2.45 5.65 -5.08
C SER A 72 1.27 5.81 -4.11
N PHE A 73 0.39 6.77 -4.37
CA PHE A 73 -0.79 7.04 -3.54
C PHE A 73 -2.00 7.45 -4.38
N LYS A 74 -3.17 7.40 -3.74
CA LYS A 74 -4.43 7.85 -4.33
C LYS A 74 -4.67 9.32 -3.98
N ALA A 75 -5.07 10.12 -4.96
CA ALA A 75 -5.60 11.46 -4.75
C ALA A 75 -6.98 11.62 -5.38
N ILE A 76 -7.81 12.47 -4.79
CA ILE A 76 -9.19 12.70 -5.20
C ILE A 76 -9.40 14.20 -5.32
N MET A 77 -9.87 14.64 -6.49
CA MET A 77 -10.37 15.99 -6.69
C MET A 77 -11.81 15.98 -7.14
N THR A 78 -12.51 17.08 -6.94
CA THR A 78 -13.80 17.33 -7.58
C THR A 78 -13.62 17.62 -9.07
N LYS A 79 -14.66 17.46 -9.88
CA LYS A 79 -14.62 17.74 -11.33
C LYS A 79 -14.38 19.22 -11.68
N ASP A 80 -14.68 20.13 -10.75
CA ASP A 80 -14.36 21.56 -10.85
C ASP A 80 -12.94 21.90 -10.38
N GLY A 81 -12.16 20.90 -9.93
CA GLY A 81 -10.72 21.04 -9.70
C GLY A 81 -10.33 21.44 -8.27
N GLN A 82 -11.11 21.04 -7.26
CA GLN A 82 -10.74 21.20 -5.85
C GLN A 82 -10.21 19.88 -5.30
N LEU A 83 -9.08 19.91 -4.57
CA LEU A 83 -8.56 18.73 -3.89
C LEU A 83 -9.51 18.34 -2.74
N VAL A 84 -10.03 17.12 -2.80
CA VAL A 84 -10.89 16.54 -1.73
C VAL A 84 -10.03 15.86 -0.68
N GLY A 85 -8.96 15.21 -1.11
CA GLY A 85 -8.00 14.55 -0.23
C GLY A 85 -7.02 13.69 -1.01
N ASP A 86 -5.93 13.34 -0.35
CA ASP A 86 -4.87 12.52 -0.89
C ASP A 86 -4.27 11.62 0.19
N GLY A 87 -3.46 10.66 -0.25
CA GLY A 87 -2.79 9.69 0.61
C GLY A 87 -1.29 9.92 0.79
N TYR A 88 -0.74 11.10 0.46
CA TYR A 88 0.72 11.27 0.43
C TYR A 88 1.36 11.12 1.81
N ILE A 89 0.88 11.87 2.81
CA ILE A 89 1.40 11.73 4.18
C ILE A 89 1.17 10.31 4.75
N PRO A 90 -0.02 9.69 4.61
CA PRO A 90 -0.20 8.30 4.99
C PRO A 90 0.78 7.32 4.33
N VAL A 91 1.16 7.52 3.06
CA VAL A 91 2.13 6.63 2.39
C VAL A 91 3.54 6.81 2.94
N LEU A 92 3.94 8.04 3.32
CA LEU A 92 5.21 8.29 4.01
C LEU A 92 5.27 7.62 5.39
N ILE A 93 4.17 7.66 6.15
CA ILE A 93 4.06 6.92 7.42
C ILE A 93 4.13 5.40 7.18
N SER A 94 3.46 4.90 6.13
CA SER A 94 3.55 3.50 5.75
C SER A 94 4.98 3.08 5.40
N ASP A 95 5.74 3.94 4.71
CA ASP A 95 7.12 3.69 4.34
C ASP A 95 8.05 3.64 5.58
N GLN A 96 7.82 4.51 6.57
CA GLN A 96 8.51 4.42 7.87
C GLN A 96 8.26 3.07 8.58
N PHE A 97 7.02 2.56 8.54
CA PHE A 97 6.75 1.21 9.04
C PHE A 97 7.44 0.13 8.21
N ASN A 98 7.47 0.25 6.88
CA ASN A 98 8.16 -0.70 6.00
C ASN A 98 9.65 -0.78 6.32
N ASP A 99 10.33 0.36 6.44
CA ASP A 99 11.75 0.43 6.81
C ASP A 99 12.00 -0.18 8.20
N MET A 100 11.10 0.09 9.15
CA MET A 100 11.17 -0.51 10.48
C MET A 100 11.06 -2.03 10.42
N MET A 101 10.08 -2.57 9.69
CA MET A 101 9.92 -4.01 9.52
C MET A 101 11.17 -4.63 8.89
N LYS A 102 11.67 -4.07 7.79
CA LYS A 102 12.89 -4.54 7.12
C LYS A 102 14.11 -4.53 8.06
N SER A 103 14.29 -3.45 8.82
CA SER A 103 15.45 -3.33 9.73
C SER A 103 15.50 -4.43 10.79
N GLU A 104 14.34 -4.96 11.20
CA GLU A 104 14.25 -6.03 12.18
C GLU A 104 14.26 -7.43 11.54
N LEU A 105 13.76 -7.56 10.31
CA LEU A 105 13.58 -8.84 9.61
C LEU A 105 14.79 -9.25 8.76
N GLU A 106 15.49 -8.31 8.12
CA GLU A 106 16.67 -8.60 7.29
C GLU A 106 17.79 -9.34 8.05
N PRO A 107 18.12 -9.01 9.32
CA PRO A 107 19.11 -9.76 10.10
C PRO A 107 18.73 -11.22 10.35
N LEU A 108 17.43 -11.55 10.26
CA LEU A 108 16.90 -12.91 10.37
C LEU A 108 16.89 -13.65 9.03
N GLY A 109 17.35 -13.00 7.94
CA GLY A 109 17.28 -13.53 6.58
C GLY A 109 15.89 -13.45 5.97
N ILE A 110 15.00 -12.61 6.50
CA ILE A 110 13.63 -12.42 6.00
C ILE A 110 13.62 -11.19 5.09
N GLU A 111 13.51 -11.43 3.79
CA GLU A 111 13.23 -10.38 2.81
C GLU A 111 11.73 -10.09 2.80
N SER A 112 11.33 -8.82 2.96
CA SER A 112 9.93 -8.42 3.02
C SER A 112 9.61 -7.06 2.39
N GLU A 113 8.33 -6.85 2.05
CA GLU A 113 7.74 -5.54 1.77
C GLU A 113 6.42 -5.38 2.51
N THR A 114 6.22 -4.23 3.16
CA THR A 114 5.05 -3.94 3.98
C THR A 114 4.33 -2.69 3.49
N TYR A 115 3.00 -2.73 3.49
CA TYR A 115 2.14 -1.58 3.26
C TYR A 115 1.16 -1.44 4.43
N THR A 116 1.17 -0.29 5.11
CA THR A 116 0.38 -0.03 6.31
C THR A 116 -0.77 0.94 6.01
N PHE A 117 -1.99 0.49 6.30
CA PHE A 117 -3.19 1.31 6.38
C PHE A 117 -3.34 1.93 7.76
N ILE A 118 -3.68 3.22 7.77
CA ILE A 118 -3.93 3.98 8.98
C ILE A 118 -5.43 4.17 9.15
N MET A 119 -6.00 3.58 10.20
CA MET A 119 -7.45 3.49 10.33
C MET A 119 -8.00 4.64 11.18
N LYS A 120 -8.98 5.35 10.61
CA LYS A 120 -9.71 6.46 11.25
C LYS A 120 -8.86 7.70 11.61
N ALA A 121 -7.65 7.84 11.07
CA ALA A 121 -6.89 9.09 11.19
C ALA A 121 -7.53 10.22 10.37
N ARG A 122 -7.56 11.44 10.92
CA ARG A 122 -8.07 12.64 10.24
C ARG A 122 -6.93 13.54 9.74
N SER A 123 -6.08 13.01 8.88
CA SER A 123 -4.81 13.63 8.45
C SER A 123 -4.82 14.25 7.05
N ALA A 124 -5.99 14.41 6.41
CA ALA A 124 -6.08 14.90 5.03
C ALA A 124 -5.46 16.30 4.81
N GLY A 125 -5.40 17.13 5.86
CA GLY A 125 -4.79 18.46 5.83
C GLY A 125 -3.29 18.49 6.20
N GLU A 126 -2.66 17.36 6.48
CA GLU A 126 -1.23 17.32 6.81
C GLU A 126 -0.37 17.60 5.58
N THR A 127 0.67 18.41 5.78
CA THR A 127 1.66 18.78 4.77
C THR A 127 3.10 18.56 5.23
N ASP A 128 3.33 18.27 6.51
CA ASP A 128 4.66 17.95 7.02
C ASP A 128 5.11 16.58 6.52
N LYS A 129 5.96 16.59 5.48
CA LYS A 129 6.55 15.39 4.88
C LYS A 129 7.57 14.70 5.78
N SER A 130 8.00 15.35 6.87
CA SER A 130 8.97 14.82 7.82
C SER A 130 8.34 14.28 9.11
N ILE A 131 7.00 14.32 9.22
CA ILE A 131 6.28 13.85 10.39
C ILE A 131 6.62 12.39 10.71
N THR A 132 6.99 12.15 11.96
CA THR A 132 7.28 10.80 12.45
C THR A 132 5.99 10.02 12.77
N ILE A 133 6.09 8.69 12.88
CA ILE A 133 4.97 7.85 13.36
C ILE A 133 4.43 8.37 14.71
N GLU A 134 5.32 8.72 15.64
CA GLU A 134 4.96 9.20 16.98
C GLU A 134 4.15 10.51 16.91
N GLU A 135 4.67 11.53 16.22
CA GLU A 135 4.00 12.83 16.06
C GLU A 135 2.67 12.68 15.32
N TYR A 136 2.62 11.80 14.31
CA TYR A 136 1.40 11.51 13.57
C TYR A 136 0.33 10.90 14.48
N VAL A 137 0.69 9.93 15.34
CA VAL A 137 -0.25 9.31 16.29
C VAL A 137 -0.72 10.33 17.32
N GLU A 138 0.17 11.15 17.87
CA GLU A 138 -0.18 12.20 18.83
C GLU A 138 -1.21 13.19 18.23
N LYS A 139 -0.98 13.62 16.99
CA LYS A 139 -1.80 14.62 16.31
C LYS A 139 -3.14 14.07 15.81
N TYR A 140 -3.13 12.87 15.24
CA TYR A 140 -4.27 12.33 14.48
C TYR A 140 -5.00 11.16 15.12
N GLN A 141 -4.45 10.60 16.21
CA GLN A 141 -5.07 9.57 17.04
C GLN A 141 -5.76 8.47 16.22
N PRO A 142 -5.03 7.76 15.34
CA PRO A 142 -5.58 6.64 14.60
C PRO A 142 -6.16 5.60 15.57
N ALA A 143 -7.22 4.93 15.16
CA ALA A 143 -7.84 3.90 15.99
C ALA A 143 -6.98 2.63 16.06
N TYR A 144 -6.32 2.28 14.94
CA TYR A 144 -5.37 1.17 14.81
C TYR A 144 -4.63 1.28 13.47
N PHE A 145 -3.56 0.52 13.33
CA PHE A 145 -2.84 0.30 12.08
C PHE A 145 -3.11 -1.12 11.60
N SER A 146 -3.33 -1.28 10.29
CA SER A 146 -3.50 -2.58 9.64
C SER A 146 -2.56 -2.67 8.48
N ALA A 147 -1.81 -3.76 8.32
CA ALA A 147 -0.82 -3.87 7.25
C ALA A 147 -1.01 -5.15 6.44
N HIS A 148 -0.54 -5.10 5.20
CA HIS A 148 -0.20 -6.27 4.42
C HIS A 148 1.32 -6.34 4.28
N MET A 149 1.86 -7.56 4.33
CA MET A 149 3.26 -7.83 4.08
C MET A 149 3.40 -9.02 3.14
N ILE A 150 4.33 -8.91 2.19
CA ILE A 150 4.85 -10.06 1.46
C ILE A 150 6.22 -10.44 2.00
N VAL A 151 6.49 -11.73 2.06
CA VAL A 151 7.76 -12.30 2.53
C VAL A 151 8.24 -13.33 1.52
N LYS A 152 9.54 -13.36 1.26
CA LYS A 152 10.16 -14.39 0.43
C LYS A 152 10.17 -15.73 1.16
N ASP A 153 9.69 -16.78 0.49
CA ASP A 153 9.82 -18.13 1.04
C ASP A 153 11.30 -18.54 1.15
N THR A 154 11.70 -18.92 2.36
CA THR A 154 13.02 -19.49 2.69
C THR A 154 12.92 -20.95 3.12
N GLY A 155 11.70 -21.50 3.22
CA GLY A 155 11.40 -22.82 3.78
C GLY A 155 11.36 -22.86 5.32
N ASP A 156 11.65 -21.75 6.02
CA ASP A 156 11.63 -21.68 7.49
C ASP A 156 11.07 -20.34 8.03
N VAL A 157 10.06 -19.79 7.34
CA VAL A 157 9.35 -18.59 7.81
C VAL A 157 8.34 -18.99 8.90
N LYS A 158 8.45 -18.37 10.08
CA LYS A 158 7.67 -18.67 11.28
C LYS A 158 7.15 -17.39 11.92
N GLY A 159 5.96 -17.45 12.51
CA GLY A 159 5.34 -16.30 13.15
C GLY A 159 6.19 -15.68 14.26
N GLU A 160 6.95 -16.46 15.04
CA GLU A 160 7.80 -15.94 16.11
C GLU A 160 8.88 -14.97 15.61
N GLN A 161 9.31 -15.08 14.35
CA GLN A 161 10.34 -14.21 13.78
C GLN A 161 9.87 -12.76 13.62
N PHE A 162 8.56 -12.51 13.61
CA PHE A 162 7.98 -11.18 13.43
C PHE A 162 7.72 -10.43 14.74
N GLU A 163 7.86 -11.10 15.90
CA GLU A 163 7.51 -10.55 17.21
C GLU A 163 8.18 -9.20 17.48
N GLN A 164 9.52 -9.14 17.35
CA GLN A 164 10.28 -7.93 17.63
C GLN A 164 9.89 -6.77 16.70
N ALA A 165 9.67 -7.07 15.42
CA ALA A 165 9.27 -6.08 14.42
C ALA A 165 7.90 -5.46 14.75
N LEU A 166 6.91 -6.29 15.10
CA LEU A 166 5.58 -5.80 15.47
C LEU A 166 5.57 -5.08 16.82
N LEU A 167 6.33 -5.56 17.82
CA LEU A 167 6.42 -4.86 19.10
C LEU A 167 7.09 -3.48 18.96
N LYS A 168 8.08 -3.36 18.07
CA LYS A 168 8.71 -2.06 17.75
C LYS A 168 7.72 -1.13 17.02
N ALA A 169 6.95 -1.65 16.07
CA ALA A 169 5.90 -0.90 15.39
C ALA A 169 4.82 -0.42 16.38
N TYR A 170 4.37 -1.28 17.28
CA TYR A 170 3.42 -0.95 18.35
C TYR A 170 3.96 0.13 19.31
N GLY A 171 5.25 0.04 19.68
CA GLY A 171 5.92 1.03 20.51
C GLY A 171 6.01 2.40 19.82
N ALA A 172 6.48 2.44 18.56
CA ALA A 172 6.54 3.67 17.78
C ALA A 172 5.15 4.28 17.53
N ALA A 173 4.13 3.43 17.42
CA ALA A 173 2.74 3.82 17.30
C ALA A 173 2.09 4.25 18.63
N GLN A 174 2.87 4.55 19.66
CA GLN A 174 2.39 5.01 20.98
C GLN A 174 1.34 4.07 21.59
N SER A 175 1.60 2.76 21.55
CA SER A 175 0.69 1.72 22.04
C SER A 175 -0.65 1.64 21.28
N THR A 176 -0.70 2.13 20.05
CA THR A 176 -1.82 1.91 19.13
C THR A 176 -1.68 0.55 18.47
N THR A 177 -2.73 -0.28 18.50
CA THR A 177 -2.74 -1.63 17.92
C THR A 177 -2.20 -1.65 16.50
N TYR A 178 -1.28 -2.58 16.24
CA TYR A 178 -0.72 -2.84 14.92
C TYR A 178 -0.98 -4.29 14.53
N GLN A 179 -1.81 -4.52 13.50
CA GLN A 179 -2.12 -5.85 12.97
C GLN A 179 -1.59 -5.97 11.54
N ILE A 180 -1.21 -7.19 11.14
CA ILE A 180 -0.61 -7.45 9.83
C ILE A 180 -1.00 -8.82 9.30
N GLY A 181 -1.35 -8.86 8.02
CA GLY A 181 -1.47 -10.10 7.24
C GLY A 181 -0.20 -10.30 6.42
N ILE A 182 0.50 -11.39 6.68
CA ILE A 182 1.78 -11.76 6.07
C ILE A 182 1.52 -12.87 5.05
N ARG A 183 1.98 -12.67 3.82
CA ARG A 183 1.83 -13.60 2.70
C ARG A 183 3.21 -14.09 2.26
N ILE A 184 3.43 -15.40 2.33
CA ILE A 184 4.71 -15.99 1.96
C ILE A 184 4.66 -16.33 0.46
N ILE A 185 5.45 -15.60 -0.32
CA ILE A 185 5.52 -15.70 -1.78
C ILE A 185 6.61 -16.73 -2.15
N PRO A 186 6.36 -17.62 -3.12
CA PRO A 186 7.39 -18.51 -3.65
C PRO A 186 8.68 -17.76 -4.00
N ALA A 187 9.83 -18.34 -3.64
CA ALA A 187 11.12 -17.68 -3.76
C ALA A 187 11.47 -17.23 -5.19
N ASP A 188 10.98 -17.96 -6.20
CA ASP A 188 11.19 -17.67 -7.63
C ASP A 188 10.24 -16.60 -8.19
N GLU A 189 9.18 -16.25 -7.46
CA GLU A 189 8.23 -15.18 -7.82
C GLU A 189 8.46 -13.89 -7.01
N TYR A 190 9.10 -14.00 -5.84
CA TYR A 190 9.21 -12.90 -4.87
C TYR A 190 9.83 -11.62 -5.45
N ASP A 191 10.94 -11.71 -6.20
CA ASP A 191 11.65 -10.51 -6.66
C ASP A 191 10.78 -9.65 -7.61
N GLU A 192 9.95 -10.28 -8.45
CA GLU A 192 9.01 -9.58 -9.31
C GLU A 192 7.78 -9.11 -8.53
N ALA A 193 7.28 -9.94 -7.61
CA ALA A 193 6.19 -9.58 -6.71
C ALA A 193 6.53 -8.34 -5.88
N ALA A 194 7.73 -8.27 -5.30
CA ALA A 194 8.21 -7.14 -4.51
C ALA A 194 8.35 -5.85 -5.33
N LYS A 195 8.86 -5.93 -6.57
CA LYS A 195 8.91 -4.79 -7.48
C LYS A 195 7.51 -4.27 -7.81
N ALA A 196 6.56 -5.16 -8.05
CA ALA A 196 5.17 -4.76 -8.32
C ALA A 196 4.48 -4.20 -7.07
N TYR A 197 4.71 -4.83 -5.91
CA TYR A 197 4.12 -4.47 -4.62
C TYR A 197 4.47 -3.04 -4.21
N ARG A 198 5.75 -2.67 -4.32
CA ARG A 198 6.22 -1.31 -4.01
C ARG A 198 5.53 -0.21 -4.84
N LYS A 199 4.98 -0.54 -6.01
CA LYS A 199 4.30 0.43 -6.89
C LYS A 199 2.78 0.51 -6.65
N LEU A 200 2.26 -0.28 -5.72
CA LEU A 200 0.83 -0.29 -5.42
C LEU A 200 0.45 0.96 -4.63
N SER A 201 -0.49 1.72 -5.19
CA SER A 201 -1.11 2.85 -4.48
C SER A 201 -2.01 2.46 -3.31
N VAL A 202 -2.48 1.21 -3.32
CA VAL A 202 -3.32 0.56 -2.30
C VAL A 202 -3.16 -0.94 -2.51
N VAL A 203 -2.85 -1.68 -1.45
CA VAL A 203 -2.86 -3.15 -1.45
C VAL A 203 -4.26 -3.67 -1.16
N LYS A 204 -4.71 -4.70 -1.88
CA LYS A 204 -6.01 -5.34 -1.68
C LYS A 204 -5.82 -6.84 -1.71
N ASP A 205 -6.69 -7.57 -1.00
CA ASP A 205 -6.63 -9.04 -0.95
C ASP A 205 -6.61 -9.70 -2.34
N SER A 206 -7.34 -9.12 -3.30
CA SER A 206 -7.39 -9.61 -4.68
C SER A 206 -6.04 -9.60 -5.39
N TRP A 207 -5.08 -8.78 -4.96
CA TRP A 207 -3.73 -8.76 -5.53
C TRP A 207 -2.96 -10.04 -5.20
N PHE A 208 -3.21 -10.64 -4.03
CA PHE A 208 -2.56 -11.89 -3.64
C PHE A 208 -3.11 -13.11 -4.40
N SER A 209 -4.29 -12.99 -5.00
CA SER A 209 -4.90 -14.07 -5.80
C SER A 209 -4.14 -14.38 -7.09
N ASP A 210 -3.18 -13.52 -7.48
CA ASP A 210 -2.32 -13.73 -8.64
C ASP A 210 -1.11 -14.65 -8.33
N TYR A 211 -0.91 -15.03 -7.06
CA TYR A 211 0.22 -15.82 -6.59
C TYR A 211 -0.23 -17.12 -5.91
N ASP A 212 0.51 -18.20 -6.15
CA ASP A 212 0.34 -19.46 -5.43
C ASP A 212 1.07 -19.38 -4.07
N LEU A 213 0.45 -18.72 -3.09
CA LEU A 213 1.02 -18.50 -1.76
C LEU A 213 1.46 -19.80 -1.09
N VAL A 214 2.63 -19.78 -0.45
CA VAL A 214 3.17 -20.92 0.30
C VAL A 214 2.44 -21.11 1.63
N ASP A 215 2.26 -20.01 2.36
CA ASP A 215 1.50 -19.95 3.62
C ASP A 215 1.09 -18.49 3.90
N GLU A 216 0.22 -18.34 4.90
CA GLU A 216 -0.30 -17.07 5.39
C GLU A 216 -0.23 -17.03 6.92
N ILE A 217 0.24 -15.90 7.45
CA ILE A 217 0.31 -15.63 8.88
C ILE A 217 -0.44 -14.33 9.15
N ASP A 218 -1.39 -14.35 10.09
CA ASP A 218 -1.92 -13.11 10.65
C ASP A 218 -1.29 -12.88 12.01
N ALA A 219 -0.81 -11.67 12.25
CA ALA A 219 -0.12 -11.30 13.48
C ALA A 219 -0.60 -9.93 14.00
N VAL A 220 -0.52 -9.74 15.31
CA VAL A 220 -0.94 -8.51 15.99
C VAL A 220 -0.04 -8.22 17.17
N ALA A 221 0.30 -6.95 17.35
CA ALA A 221 0.83 -6.39 18.59
C ALA A 221 -0.18 -5.40 19.18
N ASP A 222 -0.58 -5.66 20.42
CA ASP A 222 -1.53 -4.85 21.18
C ASP A 222 -1.18 -4.83 22.68
N GLY A 223 -2.11 -4.35 23.52
CA GLY A 223 -1.93 -4.30 24.97
C GLY A 223 -1.72 -5.66 25.66
N ASN A 224 -1.93 -6.78 24.96
CA ASN A 224 -1.66 -8.14 25.44
C ASN A 224 -0.31 -8.69 24.93
N GLY A 225 0.47 -7.89 24.22
CA GLY A 225 1.74 -8.30 23.61
C GLY A 225 1.56 -8.75 22.16
N TYR A 226 2.43 -9.67 21.73
CA TYR A 226 2.44 -10.22 20.38
C TYR A 226 1.67 -11.53 20.29
N ASN A 227 0.84 -11.68 19.26
CA ASN A 227 0.12 -12.92 18.95
C ASN A 227 0.08 -13.15 17.45
N PHE A 228 0.06 -14.41 17.01
CA PHE A 228 -0.06 -14.77 15.61
C PHE A 228 -0.80 -16.10 15.41
N ILE A 229 -1.30 -16.31 14.19
CA ILE A 229 -1.90 -17.56 13.72
C ILE A 229 -1.35 -17.93 12.33
N HIS A 230 -1.15 -19.22 12.09
CA HIS A 230 -0.90 -19.76 10.75
C HIS A 230 -2.22 -20.24 10.14
N HIS A 231 -2.46 -19.93 8.86
CA HIS A 231 -3.63 -20.44 8.14
C HIS A 231 -3.42 -21.87 7.60
N SER A 232 -2.17 -22.29 7.42
CA SER A 232 -1.82 -23.70 7.20
C SER A 232 -2.08 -24.60 8.42
N ASP A 233 -2.31 -24.03 9.60
CA ASP A 233 -2.58 -24.80 10.81
C ASP A 233 -3.96 -25.50 10.73
N PRO A 234 -4.01 -26.84 10.82
CA PRO A 234 -5.26 -27.61 10.71
C PRO A 234 -6.34 -27.19 11.71
N ARG A 235 -5.98 -26.56 12.82
CA ARG A 235 -6.93 -26.09 13.84
C ARG A 235 -7.85 -25.00 13.33
N TYR A 236 -7.47 -24.29 12.27
CA TYR A 236 -8.18 -23.12 11.74
C TYR A 236 -8.77 -23.32 10.33
N GLN A 237 -8.69 -24.53 9.76
CA GLN A 237 -9.24 -24.86 8.44
C GLN A 237 -10.72 -25.31 8.45
N ASN A 238 -11.56 -24.72 9.31
CA ASN A 238 -12.98 -25.08 9.47
C ASN A 238 -13.94 -24.05 8.89
#